data_AF-W9WHP1-F1
#
_entry.id   AF-W9WHP1-F1
#
_cell.length_a   1.000
_cell.length_b   1.000
_cell.length_c   1.000
_cell.angle_alpha   90.00
_cell.angle_beta   90.00
_cell.angle_gamma   90.00
#
_symmetry.space_group_name_H-M   'P 1'
#
loop_
_entity.id
_entity.type
_entity.pdbx_description
1 polymer ?
#
loop_
_entity_poly.entity_id
_entity_poly.type
_entity_poly.pdbx_seq_one_letter_code
_entity_poly.pdbx_strand_id
1 'polypeptide(L)'
;MYTTPGRRVTNQAIAICPSCATRLGVVWRALSSSPTLSAKRTRVPKYVKQATIIPRVLQGGKKAPESTGLRRRHGEKPIYLAPELVTGLQKLGFSSIFEVMNVLRHFNHEVTSLSPATVFQVLTTHERFTQIAEQELKRPEARLMRDPNLLRKAFHLLGRNYFHQQNRQGQEGLAALRAAFLAGEVDAGIDAAAAEAMVNRSRVESGATSNSSTLLSPRLFDFIKQRARARADWRAMTLYLKEISRVPQTEVLARDNYNLARELFDMLEPSKELLLENTQLLRAFEPPWKILHDAAVAYLAYTPEGCPENDKVQADIETALREGIHKYSDPRAVAPALRQQRVIPWHSSEWVDLATQAAAAGVHHAAFDLAMYHLRQGAWRPKQADKKPTDWTGIEWLAVSAALSAPDIRTMVQSRYLGLAHLLREHGYLAEGYAWMQYAKENAAEAGLDPDKEWEHFIHDFELAWAKAEKDDEMQKYIQHSDKFFAPYLDERDK
;
A
#
# COMPACT_ATOMS: atom_id res chain seq x y z
N MET A 1 -51.23 -11.08 -43.45
CA MET A 1 -50.12 -12.01 -43.16
C MET A 1 -48.82 -11.25 -43.29
N TYR A 2 -47.92 -11.46 -42.33
CA TYR A 2 -46.64 -10.79 -42.10
C TYR A 2 -45.70 -10.72 -43.32
N THR A 3 -44.93 -9.63 -43.44
CA THR A 3 -43.45 -9.64 -43.29
C THR A 3 -42.86 -8.22 -43.38
N THR A 4 -41.90 -7.98 -42.49
CA THR A 4 -41.08 -6.79 -42.27
C THR A 4 -40.08 -6.52 -43.39
N PRO A 5 -39.75 -5.24 -43.68
CA PRO A 5 -38.44 -4.86 -44.19
C PRO A 5 -37.68 -4.01 -43.17
N GLY A 6 -36.43 -4.39 -42.94
CA GLY A 6 -35.51 -3.75 -42.00
C GLY A 6 -35.20 -2.31 -42.36
N ARG A 7 -35.32 -1.42 -41.37
CA ARG A 7 -34.74 -0.08 -41.41
C ARG A 7 -33.42 -0.08 -40.66
N ARG A 8 -32.34 0.18 -41.40
CA ARG A 8 -31.07 0.68 -40.86
C ARG A 8 -31.38 1.96 -40.07
N VAL A 9 -31.21 1.91 -38.76
CA VAL A 9 -31.13 3.13 -37.95
C VAL A 9 -29.75 3.69 -38.17
N THR A 10 -29.69 4.81 -38.90
CA THR A 10 -28.56 5.71 -38.90
C THR A 10 -28.39 6.24 -37.48
N ASN A 11 -27.39 5.71 -36.76
CA ASN A 11 -26.93 6.34 -35.53
C ASN A 11 -26.40 7.73 -35.91
N GLN A 12 -27.15 8.76 -35.58
CA GLN A 12 -26.63 10.11 -35.49
C GLN A 12 -25.50 10.06 -34.45
N ALA A 13 -24.27 10.14 -34.93
CA ALA A 13 -23.13 10.41 -34.09
C ALA A 13 -23.33 11.82 -33.50
N ILE A 14 -23.77 11.88 -32.25
CA ILE A 14 -23.59 13.07 -31.43
C ILE A 14 -22.08 13.24 -31.33
N ALA A 15 -21.55 14.29 -31.96
CA ALA A 15 -20.17 14.70 -31.82
C ALA A 15 -19.98 15.13 -30.36
N ILE A 16 -19.62 14.19 -29.50
CA ILE A 16 -19.22 14.47 -28.12
C ILE A 16 -17.83 15.09 -28.21
N CYS A 17 -17.72 16.34 -27.73
CA CYS A 17 -16.46 17.05 -27.60
C CYS A 17 -15.42 16.16 -26.87
N PRO A 18 -14.21 15.97 -27.43
CA PRO A 18 -13.19 15.10 -26.84
C PRO A 18 -12.79 15.47 -25.40
N SER A 19 -12.97 16.73 -24.99
CA SER A 19 -12.69 17.19 -23.62
C SER A 19 -13.77 16.81 -22.60
N CYS A 20 -15.00 16.56 -23.03
CA CYS A 20 -16.10 16.13 -22.16
C CYS A 20 -16.06 14.62 -21.88
N ALA A 21 -15.59 13.83 -22.85
CA ALA A 21 -15.48 12.38 -22.73
C ALA A 21 -14.38 11.92 -21.74
N THR A 22 -13.28 12.66 -21.65
CA THR A 22 -12.21 12.41 -20.66
C THR A 22 -12.62 12.79 -19.24
N ARG A 23 -13.40 13.87 -19.05
CA ARG A 23 -13.91 14.30 -17.74
C ARG A 23 -14.93 13.33 -17.17
N LEU A 24 -15.90 12.90 -17.98
CA LEU A 24 -16.85 11.83 -17.61
C LEU A 24 -16.14 10.50 -17.37
N GLY A 25 -15.10 10.16 -18.14
CA GLY A 25 -14.35 8.91 -17.98
C GLY A 25 -13.52 8.82 -16.69
N VAL A 26 -13.00 9.95 -16.18
CA VAL A 26 -12.26 10.00 -14.90
C VAL A 26 -13.23 9.92 -13.73
N VAL A 27 -14.35 10.65 -13.79
CA VAL A 27 -15.41 10.58 -12.77
C VAL A 27 -16.05 9.18 -12.73
N TRP A 28 -16.32 8.56 -13.88
CA TRP A 28 -16.79 7.17 -13.92
C TRP A 28 -15.72 6.17 -13.46
N ARG A 29 -14.42 6.40 -13.70
CA ARG A 29 -13.36 5.54 -13.14
C ARG A 29 -13.19 5.69 -11.64
N ALA A 30 -13.37 6.89 -11.10
CA ALA A 30 -13.32 7.18 -9.68
C ALA A 30 -14.56 6.61 -8.94
N LEU A 31 -15.75 6.73 -9.54
CA LEU A 31 -17.00 6.16 -9.05
C LEU A 31 -17.07 4.64 -9.25
N SER A 32 -16.47 4.11 -10.33
CA SER A 32 -16.31 2.66 -10.53
C SER A 32 -15.08 2.08 -9.83
N SER A 33 -14.28 2.88 -9.15
CA SER A 33 -13.25 2.42 -8.21
C SER A 33 -13.79 2.48 -6.78
N SER A 34 -14.92 1.83 -6.54
CA SER A 34 -15.37 1.59 -5.16
C SER A 34 -14.23 0.90 -4.38
N PRO A 35 -14.14 1.06 -3.05
CA PRO A 35 -13.23 0.29 -2.22
C PRO A 35 -13.47 -1.23 -2.35
N THR A 36 -14.68 -1.68 -2.72
CA THR A 36 -14.90 -3.07 -3.13
C THR A 36 -14.26 -3.42 -4.47
N LEU A 37 -13.99 -2.48 -5.38
CA LEU A 37 -13.21 -2.66 -6.61
C LEU A 37 -11.69 -2.47 -6.43
N SER A 38 -11.23 -1.67 -5.47
CA SER A 38 -9.83 -1.72 -5.00
C SER A 38 -9.55 -3.04 -4.26
N ALA A 39 -10.48 -3.49 -3.42
CA ALA A 39 -10.50 -4.83 -2.83
C ALA A 39 -10.76 -5.94 -3.87
N LYS A 40 -11.40 -5.66 -5.02
CA LYS A 40 -11.52 -6.62 -6.14
C LYS A 40 -10.34 -6.58 -7.13
N ARG A 41 -9.57 -5.49 -7.21
CA ARG A 41 -8.29 -5.40 -7.94
C ARG A 41 -7.17 -6.09 -7.16
N THR A 42 -7.26 -6.09 -5.83
CA THR A 42 -6.44 -6.93 -4.94
C THR A 42 -7.02 -8.33 -4.73
N ARG A 43 -8.32 -8.58 -4.97
CA ARG A 43 -8.81 -9.95 -5.19
C ARG A 43 -8.34 -10.47 -6.54
N VAL A 44 -7.89 -11.70 -6.53
CA VAL A 44 -7.53 -12.44 -7.74
C VAL A 44 -8.77 -12.60 -8.59
N PRO A 45 -8.67 -12.47 -9.93
CA PRO A 45 -9.72 -12.97 -10.82
C PRO A 45 -10.08 -14.40 -10.42
N LYS A 46 -11.35 -14.62 -10.04
CA LYS A 46 -11.88 -15.94 -9.62
C LYS A 46 -11.86 -17.01 -10.74
N TYR A 47 -11.34 -16.67 -11.92
CA TYR A 47 -11.22 -17.57 -13.05
C TYR A 47 -9.92 -17.31 -13.82
N VAL A 48 -8.77 -17.63 -13.22
CA VAL A 48 -7.64 -18.11 -14.02
C VAL A 48 -7.67 -19.62 -13.88
N LYS A 49 -8.25 -20.31 -14.87
CA LYS A 49 -7.97 -21.73 -15.04
C LYS A 49 -6.45 -21.83 -15.15
N GLN A 50 -5.81 -22.44 -14.16
CA GLN A 50 -4.40 -22.82 -14.29
C GLN A 50 -4.28 -23.53 -15.64
N ALA A 51 -3.37 -23.04 -16.49
CA ALA A 51 -3.02 -23.78 -17.68
C ALA A 51 -2.49 -25.14 -17.22
N THR A 52 -3.30 -26.18 -17.40
CA THR A 52 -2.86 -27.56 -17.20
C THR A 52 -1.77 -27.78 -18.23
N ILE A 53 -0.51 -27.66 -17.82
CA ILE A 53 0.61 -28.11 -18.61
C ILE A 53 0.51 -29.63 -18.64
N ILE A 54 -0.18 -30.15 -19.65
CA ILE A 54 -0.13 -31.57 -19.99
C ILE A 54 1.32 -31.83 -20.41
N PRO A 55 2.09 -32.66 -19.70
CA PRO A 55 3.45 -32.98 -20.11
C PRO A 55 3.36 -33.65 -21.48
N ARG A 56 3.89 -32.98 -22.50
CA ARG A 56 4.01 -33.57 -23.82
C ARG A 56 5.00 -34.73 -23.70
N VAL A 57 4.47 -35.92 -23.92
CA VAL A 57 5.15 -37.20 -24.00
C VAL A 57 6.45 -37.06 -24.80
N LEU A 58 7.59 -37.24 -24.11
CA LEU A 58 8.80 -37.77 -24.72
C LEU A 58 9.04 -39.15 -24.11
N GLN A 59 8.69 -40.16 -24.91
CA GLN A 59 8.97 -41.57 -24.66
C GLN A 59 10.48 -41.81 -24.63
N GLY A 60 10.92 -42.61 -23.66
CA GLY A 60 12.30 -43.06 -23.54
C GLY A 60 12.55 -43.90 -22.28
N GLY A 61 11.81 -45.01 -22.16
CA GLY A 61 12.15 -46.21 -21.38
C GLY A 61 12.97 -46.09 -20.08
N LYS A 62 12.27 -45.93 -18.95
CA LYS A 62 12.44 -46.66 -17.68
C LYS A 62 11.37 -46.12 -16.73
N LYS A 63 10.51 -46.99 -16.19
CA LYS A 63 9.53 -46.57 -15.18
C LYS A 63 10.28 -45.92 -14.02
N ALA A 64 10.08 -44.61 -13.84
CA ALA A 64 10.49 -43.94 -12.61
C ALA A 64 9.76 -44.61 -11.43
N PRO A 65 10.40 -44.77 -10.26
CA PRO A 65 9.71 -45.23 -9.07
C PRO A 65 8.54 -44.29 -8.78
N GLU A 66 7.39 -44.86 -8.41
CA GLU A 66 6.18 -44.11 -8.07
C GLU A 66 6.51 -43.04 -7.02
N SER A 67 6.12 -41.79 -7.28
CA SER A 67 6.30 -40.70 -6.32
C SER A 67 5.63 -41.07 -5.00
N THR A 68 6.43 -41.17 -3.95
CA THR A 68 6.00 -41.31 -2.56
C THR A 68 4.98 -40.22 -2.23
N GLY A 69 3.81 -40.64 -1.76
CA GLY A 69 2.59 -39.84 -1.67
C GLY A 69 2.58 -38.67 -0.69
N LEU A 70 3.70 -37.98 -0.42
CA LEU A 70 3.77 -36.76 0.39
C LEU A 70 2.75 -35.71 -0.07
N ARG A 71 2.58 -35.57 -1.40
CA ARG A 71 1.60 -34.65 -2.02
C ARG A 71 0.14 -34.98 -1.67
N ARG A 72 -0.19 -36.26 -1.45
CA ARG A 72 -1.56 -36.72 -1.12
C ARG A 72 -1.80 -36.81 0.39
N ARG A 73 -0.77 -37.09 1.20
CA ARG A 73 -0.92 -37.28 2.65
C ARG A 73 -1.13 -35.96 3.42
N HIS A 74 -0.65 -34.82 2.91
CA HIS A 74 -0.70 -33.55 3.66
C HIS A 74 -1.59 -32.45 3.07
N GLY A 75 -2.37 -32.73 2.01
CA GLY A 75 -3.26 -31.73 1.41
C GLY A 75 -2.53 -30.46 0.90
N GLU A 76 -1.24 -30.58 0.63
CA GLU A 76 -0.35 -29.47 0.34
C GLU A 76 -0.66 -28.85 -1.03
N LYS A 77 -1.11 -27.58 -1.04
CA LYS A 77 -1.41 -26.85 -2.27
C LYS A 77 -0.15 -26.75 -3.16
N PRO A 78 -0.28 -26.84 -4.49
CA PRO A 78 0.84 -26.60 -5.40
C PRO A 78 1.38 -25.18 -5.18
N ILE A 79 2.70 -25.06 -5.07
CA ILE A 79 3.42 -23.79 -4.89
C ILE A 79 4.11 -23.46 -6.20
N TYR A 80 4.04 -22.19 -6.60
CA TYR A 80 4.86 -21.63 -7.66
C TYR A 80 6.32 -21.59 -7.23
N LEU A 81 7.20 -22.10 -8.08
CA LEU A 81 8.64 -22.09 -7.86
C LEU A 81 9.25 -20.90 -8.61
N ALA A 82 9.62 -19.85 -7.86
CA ALA A 82 10.21 -18.67 -8.45
C ALA A 82 11.61 -18.97 -9.04
N PRO A 83 12.03 -18.32 -10.15
CA PRO A 83 13.34 -18.54 -10.75
C PRO A 83 14.52 -18.33 -9.78
N GLU A 84 14.38 -17.42 -8.82
CA GLU A 84 15.41 -17.14 -7.80
C GLU A 84 15.59 -18.33 -6.85
N LEU A 85 14.48 -19.00 -6.48
CA LEU A 85 14.51 -20.21 -5.67
C LEU A 85 15.19 -21.35 -6.43
N VAL A 86 14.82 -21.57 -7.69
CA VAL A 86 15.40 -22.61 -8.55
C VAL A 86 16.92 -22.41 -8.66
N THR A 87 17.33 -21.20 -9.06
CA THR A 87 18.74 -20.85 -9.23
C THR A 87 19.50 -20.94 -7.90
N GLY A 88 18.90 -20.49 -6.80
CA GLY A 88 19.49 -20.55 -5.47
C GLY A 88 19.73 -21.98 -5.01
N LEU A 89 18.74 -22.87 -5.17
CA LEU A 89 18.89 -24.29 -4.82
C LEU A 89 19.92 -24.99 -5.71
N GLN A 90 19.97 -24.68 -7.00
CA GLN A 90 21.01 -25.19 -7.90
C GLN A 90 22.42 -24.78 -7.47
N LYS A 91 22.60 -23.53 -7.02
CA LYS A 91 23.88 -23.05 -6.46
C LYS A 91 24.27 -23.75 -5.17
N LEU A 92 23.31 -24.29 -4.42
CA LEU A 92 23.57 -25.12 -3.22
C LEU A 92 23.88 -26.58 -3.57
N GLY A 93 23.84 -26.95 -4.86
CA GLY A 93 24.17 -28.30 -5.34
C GLY A 93 22.95 -29.21 -5.59
N PHE A 94 21.72 -28.68 -5.48
CA PHE A 94 20.51 -29.45 -5.77
C PHE A 94 20.20 -29.48 -7.27
N SER A 95 19.88 -30.67 -7.79
CA SER A 95 19.51 -30.91 -9.19
C SER A 95 18.03 -31.26 -9.36
N SER A 96 17.43 -31.95 -8.39
CA SER A 96 16.04 -32.42 -8.36
C SER A 96 15.16 -31.39 -7.64
N ILE A 97 15.01 -30.20 -8.25
CA ILE A 97 14.44 -29.01 -7.58
C ILE A 97 13.01 -29.25 -7.06
N PHE A 98 12.20 -29.99 -7.80
CA PHE A 98 10.82 -30.25 -7.40
C PHE A 98 10.75 -31.15 -6.16
N GLU A 99 11.54 -32.20 -6.12
CA GLU A 99 11.63 -33.17 -5.02
C GLU A 99 12.23 -32.51 -3.77
N VAL A 100 13.31 -31.75 -3.94
CA VAL A 100 13.95 -30.94 -2.89
C VAL A 100 12.95 -29.98 -2.27
N MET A 101 12.12 -29.33 -3.08
CA MET A 101 11.08 -28.44 -2.58
C MET A 101 10.00 -29.16 -1.78
N ASN A 102 9.59 -30.36 -2.18
CA ASN A 102 8.62 -31.14 -1.41
C ASN A 102 9.18 -31.53 -0.03
N VAL A 103 10.45 -31.94 0.03
CA VAL A 103 11.13 -32.24 1.29
C VAL A 103 11.22 -31.01 2.18
N LEU A 104 11.67 -29.87 1.64
CA LEU A 104 11.82 -28.63 2.42
C LEU A 104 10.48 -28.12 2.96
N ARG A 105 9.41 -28.20 2.17
CA ARG A 105 8.06 -27.83 2.62
C ARG A 105 7.56 -28.74 3.73
N HIS A 106 7.76 -30.05 3.58
CA HIS A 106 7.38 -31.02 4.59
C HIS A 106 8.16 -30.79 5.90
N PHE A 107 9.47 -30.55 5.80
CA PHE A 107 10.29 -30.19 6.95
C PHE A 107 9.78 -28.92 7.63
N ASN A 108 9.53 -27.86 6.84
CA ASN A 108 9.01 -26.60 7.37
C ASN A 108 7.65 -26.79 8.06
N HIS A 109 6.76 -27.62 7.49
CA HIS A 109 5.45 -27.93 8.09
C HIS A 109 5.58 -28.65 9.44
N GLU A 110 6.39 -29.72 9.50
CA GLU A 110 6.58 -30.53 10.70
C GLU A 110 7.22 -29.74 11.86
N VAL A 111 8.05 -28.75 11.55
CA VAL A 111 8.76 -27.95 12.56
C VAL A 111 8.05 -26.64 12.91
N THR A 112 6.86 -26.37 12.35
CA THR A 112 6.10 -25.15 12.66
C THR A 112 5.72 -25.01 14.13
N SER A 113 5.55 -26.12 14.85
CA SER A 113 5.23 -26.15 16.28
C SER A 113 6.46 -25.99 17.18
N LEU A 114 7.67 -26.03 16.62
CA LEU A 114 8.92 -25.93 17.37
C LEU A 114 9.35 -24.47 17.54
N SER A 115 10.17 -24.23 18.56
CA SER A 115 10.88 -22.95 18.69
C SER A 115 11.81 -22.77 17.48
N PRO A 116 11.81 -21.60 16.80
CA PRO A 116 12.67 -21.38 15.63
C PRO A 116 14.17 -21.63 15.91
N ALA A 117 14.60 -21.53 17.17
CA ALA A 117 15.99 -21.75 17.57
C ALA A 117 16.42 -23.23 17.54
N THR A 118 15.48 -24.16 17.66
CA THR A 118 15.76 -25.61 17.75
C THR A 118 15.52 -26.35 16.43
N VAL A 119 14.88 -25.69 15.45
CA VAL A 119 14.48 -26.28 14.16
C VAL A 119 15.63 -27.02 13.47
N PHE A 120 16.78 -26.37 13.30
CA PHE A 120 17.90 -26.96 12.56
C PHE A 120 18.58 -28.09 13.32
N GLN A 121 18.66 -27.99 14.65
CA GLN A 121 19.15 -29.09 15.47
C GLN A 121 18.24 -30.31 15.27
N VAL A 122 16.93 -30.13 15.32
CA VAL A 122 15.96 -31.23 15.15
C VAL A 122 16.01 -31.82 13.73
N LEU A 123 16.01 -30.98 12.70
CA LEU A 123 16.05 -31.43 11.29
C LEU A 123 17.32 -32.21 10.93
N THR A 124 18.46 -31.86 11.52
CA THR A 124 19.76 -32.49 11.19
C THR A 124 20.12 -33.67 12.08
N THR A 125 19.56 -33.78 13.28
CA THR A 125 19.90 -34.86 14.23
C THR A 125 18.85 -35.96 14.32
N HIS A 126 17.57 -35.66 14.07
CA HIS A 126 16.51 -36.66 14.25
C HIS A 126 16.43 -37.59 13.03
N GLU A 127 16.53 -38.90 13.29
CA GLU A 127 16.58 -39.92 12.23
C GLU A 127 15.39 -39.87 11.25
N ARG A 128 14.21 -39.49 11.74
CA ARG A 128 12.99 -39.32 10.94
C ARG A 128 13.21 -38.40 9.74
N PHE A 129 13.82 -37.22 9.92
CA PHE A 129 14.05 -36.27 8.81
C PHE A 129 15.10 -36.78 7.84
N THR A 130 16.10 -37.49 8.35
CA THR A 130 17.09 -38.20 7.54
C THR A 130 16.43 -39.25 6.65
N GLN A 131 15.55 -40.08 7.20
CA GLN A 131 14.84 -41.12 6.45
C GLN A 131 13.93 -40.50 5.37
N ILE A 132 13.23 -39.41 5.68
CA ILE A 132 12.40 -38.69 4.69
C ILE A 132 13.26 -38.18 3.53
N ALA A 133 14.40 -37.54 3.81
CA ALA A 133 15.28 -37.03 2.75
C ALA A 133 15.85 -38.17 1.87
N GLU A 134 16.21 -39.32 2.44
CA GLU A 134 16.72 -40.48 1.69
C GLU A 134 15.65 -41.22 0.87
N GLN A 135 14.38 -41.16 1.30
CA GLN A 135 13.26 -41.74 0.56
C GLN A 135 12.90 -40.91 -0.68
N GLU A 136 12.98 -39.59 -0.57
CA GLU A 136 12.53 -38.65 -1.61
C GLU A 136 13.64 -38.20 -2.56
N LEU A 137 14.89 -38.15 -2.09
CA LEU A 137 16.02 -37.59 -2.84
C LEU A 137 17.06 -38.63 -3.17
N LYS A 138 17.84 -38.37 -4.23
CA LYS A 138 19.03 -39.17 -4.54
C LYS A 138 20.04 -39.01 -3.40
N ARG A 139 20.82 -40.07 -3.13
CA ARG A 139 21.83 -40.11 -2.05
C ARG A 139 22.71 -38.85 -1.93
N PRO A 140 23.22 -38.22 -3.01
CA PRO A 140 23.99 -36.99 -2.90
C PRO A 140 23.18 -35.82 -2.35
N GLU A 141 21.94 -35.63 -2.81
CA GLU A 141 21.06 -34.53 -2.42
C GLU A 141 20.50 -34.73 -0.99
N ALA A 142 20.21 -35.97 -0.61
CA ALA A 142 19.83 -36.32 0.76
C ALA A 142 20.93 -35.97 1.77
N ARG A 143 22.22 -36.07 1.39
CA ARG A 143 23.34 -35.63 2.24
C ARG A 143 23.39 -34.12 2.40
N LEU A 144 23.09 -33.36 1.34
CA LEU A 144 23.04 -31.89 1.42
C LEU A 144 21.96 -31.43 2.41
N MET A 145 20.84 -32.15 2.53
CA MET A 145 19.78 -31.87 3.50
C MET A 145 20.21 -32.09 4.97
N ARG A 146 21.31 -32.80 5.22
CA ARG A 146 21.87 -32.99 6.57
C ARG A 146 22.88 -31.91 6.97
N ASP A 147 23.40 -31.15 6.01
CA ASP A 147 24.31 -30.07 6.30
C ASP A 147 23.52 -28.86 6.83
N PRO A 148 23.68 -28.47 8.12
CA PRO A 148 22.95 -27.36 8.70
C PRO A 148 23.22 -26.02 7.97
N ASN A 149 24.41 -25.83 7.39
CA ASN A 149 24.77 -24.60 6.68
C ASN A 149 24.07 -24.50 5.32
N LEU A 150 23.88 -25.62 4.63
CA LEU A 150 23.14 -25.65 3.36
C LEU A 150 21.63 -25.61 3.62
N LEU A 151 21.17 -26.34 4.64
CA LEU A 151 19.75 -26.39 4.98
C LEU A 151 19.23 -25.01 5.38
N ARG A 152 20.00 -24.19 6.14
CA ARG A 152 19.55 -22.85 6.52
C ARG A 152 19.40 -21.90 5.33
N LYS A 153 20.29 -22.02 4.34
CA LYS A 153 20.18 -21.29 3.07
C LYS A 153 19.00 -21.77 2.23
N ALA A 154 18.74 -23.08 2.21
CA ALA A 154 17.59 -23.64 1.53
C ALA A 154 16.27 -23.17 2.18
N PHE A 155 16.21 -23.09 3.51
CA PHE A 155 15.08 -22.53 4.26
C PHE A 155 14.91 -21.03 4.03
N HIS A 156 16.00 -20.26 3.92
CA HIS A 156 15.93 -18.85 3.55
C HIS A 156 15.29 -18.68 2.16
N LEU A 157 15.74 -19.44 1.17
CA LEU A 157 15.16 -19.42 -0.19
C LEU A 157 13.69 -19.85 -0.20
N LEU A 158 13.34 -20.92 0.54
CA LEU A 158 11.96 -21.38 0.72
C LEU A 158 11.09 -20.27 1.33
N GLY A 159 11.58 -19.65 2.42
CA GLY A 159 10.95 -18.55 3.11
C GLY A 159 10.61 -17.40 2.17
N ARG A 160 11.57 -16.97 1.34
CA ARG A 160 11.34 -15.94 0.32
C ARG A 160 10.29 -16.36 -0.71
N ASN A 161 10.34 -17.61 -1.18
CA ASN A 161 9.41 -18.11 -2.18
C ASN A 161 7.95 -18.11 -1.67
N TYR A 162 7.70 -18.34 -0.38
CA TYR A 162 6.35 -18.28 0.18
C TYR A 162 5.69 -16.89 0.07
N PHE A 163 6.50 -15.83 0.03
CA PHE A 163 6.05 -14.46 -0.20
C PHE A 163 6.08 -14.05 -1.68
N HIS A 164 6.27 -14.98 -2.60
CA HIS A 164 5.95 -14.72 -3.99
C HIS A 164 4.45 -14.44 -4.12
N GLN A 165 4.06 -13.49 -4.99
CA GLN A 165 2.67 -13.04 -5.15
C GLN A 165 1.65 -14.17 -5.42
N GLN A 166 2.14 -15.29 -5.96
CA GLN A 166 1.35 -16.48 -6.28
C GLN A 166 1.18 -17.49 -5.13
N ASN A 167 2.03 -17.45 -4.09
CA ASN A 167 2.11 -18.53 -3.08
C ASN A 167 1.29 -18.25 -1.82
N ARG A 168 1.24 -17.01 -1.34
CA ARG A 168 0.32 -16.53 -0.28
C ARG A 168 0.36 -17.34 1.03
N GLN A 169 1.54 -17.77 1.43
CA GLN A 169 1.78 -18.55 2.65
C GLN A 169 2.69 -17.77 3.60
N GLY A 170 2.24 -16.56 3.96
CA GLY A 170 3.08 -15.59 4.68
C GLY A 170 3.51 -16.03 6.09
N GLN A 171 2.70 -16.85 6.78
CA GLN A 171 3.06 -17.36 8.10
C GLN A 171 4.12 -18.46 8.01
N GLU A 172 3.96 -19.39 7.08
CA GLU A 172 4.91 -20.47 6.81
C GLU A 172 6.24 -19.91 6.29
N GLY A 173 6.17 -18.85 5.47
CA GLY A 173 7.33 -18.09 5.03
C GLY A 173 8.06 -17.42 6.19
N LEU A 174 7.33 -16.71 7.06
CA LEU A 174 7.92 -16.04 8.23
C LEU A 174 8.59 -17.04 9.17
N ALA A 175 7.97 -18.20 9.39
CA ALA A 175 8.54 -19.28 10.22
C ALA A 175 9.87 -19.79 9.63
N ALA A 176 9.91 -20.06 8.32
CA ALA A 176 11.11 -20.52 7.63
C ALA A 176 12.25 -19.48 7.70
N LEU A 177 11.94 -18.19 7.48
CA LEU A 177 12.90 -17.09 7.55
C LEU A 177 13.47 -16.92 8.96
N ARG A 178 12.62 -16.97 10.00
CA ARG A 178 13.06 -16.90 11.40
C ARG A 178 13.94 -18.09 11.78
N ALA A 179 13.58 -19.30 11.38
CA ALA A 179 14.39 -20.48 11.64
C ALA A 179 15.78 -20.34 10.99
N ALA A 180 15.85 -19.93 9.72
CA ALA A 180 17.11 -19.72 9.02
C ALA A 180 17.97 -18.64 9.70
N PHE A 181 17.36 -17.52 10.11
CA PHE A 181 18.03 -16.46 10.86
C PHE A 181 18.63 -16.97 12.17
N LEU A 182 17.85 -17.70 12.97
CA LEU A 182 18.34 -18.22 14.25
C LEU A 182 19.41 -19.31 14.10
N ALA A 183 19.48 -19.96 12.94
CA ALA A 183 20.57 -20.86 12.55
C ALA A 183 21.80 -20.14 11.97
N GLY A 184 21.82 -18.80 11.96
CA GLY A 184 22.97 -17.98 11.58
C GLY A 184 22.97 -17.53 10.12
N GLU A 185 21.86 -17.65 9.38
CA GLU A 185 21.74 -17.04 8.05
C GLU A 185 21.37 -15.56 8.18
N VAL A 186 22.36 -14.68 8.03
CA VAL A 186 22.23 -13.26 8.37
C VAL A 186 21.22 -12.54 7.46
N ASP A 187 21.24 -12.80 6.15
CA ASP A 187 20.30 -12.20 5.21
C ASP A 187 18.84 -12.62 5.48
N ALA A 188 18.64 -13.83 6.00
CA ALA A 188 17.31 -14.28 6.42
C ALA A 188 16.75 -13.43 7.58
N GLY A 189 17.60 -12.81 8.41
CA GLY A 189 17.16 -11.89 9.46
C GLY A 189 16.53 -10.62 8.93
N ILE A 190 17.07 -10.05 7.84
CA ILE A 190 16.50 -8.87 7.18
C ILE A 190 15.16 -9.22 6.52
N ASP A 191 15.12 -10.34 5.78
CA ASP A 191 13.90 -10.81 5.14
C ASP A 191 12.83 -11.21 6.17
N ALA A 192 13.22 -11.79 7.32
CA ALA A 192 12.30 -12.10 8.41
C ALA A 192 11.69 -10.85 9.04
N ALA A 193 12.48 -9.77 9.21
CA ALA A 193 11.97 -8.50 9.71
C ALA A 193 11.01 -7.84 8.71
N ALA A 194 11.34 -7.84 7.41
CA ALA A 194 10.44 -7.36 6.37
C ALA A 194 9.12 -8.16 6.32
N ALA A 195 9.22 -9.50 6.41
CA ALA A 195 8.09 -10.42 6.50
C ALA A 195 7.19 -10.13 7.69
N GLU A 196 7.78 -9.98 8.88
CA GLU A 196 7.05 -9.72 10.12
C GLU A 196 6.33 -8.37 10.08
N ALA A 197 7.02 -7.32 9.62
CA ALA A 197 6.42 -6.00 9.44
C ALA A 197 5.23 -6.03 8.47
N MET A 198 5.35 -6.75 7.36
CA MET A 198 4.27 -6.90 6.38
C MET A 198 3.06 -7.65 6.97
N VAL A 199 3.29 -8.79 7.60
CA VAL A 199 2.24 -9.63 8.21
C VAL A 199 1.51 -8.87 9.32
N ASN A 200 2.23 -8.15 10.17
CA ASN A 200 1.63 -7.41 11.28
C ASN A 200 0.89 -6.16 10.80
N ARG A 201 1.40 -5.45 9.78
CA ARG A 201 0.70 -4.30 9.17
C ARG A 201 -0.68 -4.68 8.64
N SER A 202 -0.78 -5.80 7.93
CA SER A 202 -2.06 -6.31 7.40
C SER A 202 -3.07 -6.62 8.51
N ARG A 203 -2.61 -7.02 9.71
CA ARG A 203 -3.49 -7.26 10.87
C ARG A 203 -4.01 -5.96 11.46
N VAL A 204 -3.15 -4.95 11.61
CA VAL A 204 -3.54 -3.61 12.10
C VAL A 204 -4.54 -2.96 11.15
N GLU A 205 -4.28 -3.00 9.84
CA GLU A 205 -5.18 -2.46 8.82
C GLU A 205 -6.53 -3.21 8.75
N SER A 206 -6.60 -4.44 9.27
CA SER A 206 -7.84 -5.23 9.36
C SER A 206 -8.60 -5.03 10.68
N GLY A 207 -8.24 -4.02 11.49
CA GLY A 207 -8.94 -3.70 12.74
C GLY A 207 -8.58 -4.59 13.93
N ALA A 208 -7.49 -5.38 13.84
CA ALA A 208 -6.99 -6.08 15.02
C ALA A 208 -6.40 -5.04 15.98
N THR A 209 -6.88 -5.01 17.22
CA THR A 209 -6.36 -4.20 18.32
C THR A 209 -4.94 -4.65 18.68
N SER A 210 -3.93 -4.20 17.94
CA SER A 210 -2.55 -4.41 18.33
C SER A 210 -2.18 -3.40 19.39
N ASN A 211 -2.08 -3.85 20.64
CA ASN A 211 -1.56 -3.07 21.75
C ASN A 211 -0.03 -2.83 21.65
N SER A 212 0.67 -3.35 20.63
CA SER A 212 2.08 -3.05 20.39
C SER A 212 2.25 -1.99 19.32
N SER A 213 2.91 -0.89 19.67
CA SER A 213 3.37 0.14 18.72
C SER A 213 4.45 -0.38 17.77
N THR A 214 5.08 -1.51 18.09
CA THR A 214 6.12 -2.15 17.29
C THR A 214 5.52 -3.26 16.41
N LEU A 215 5.90 -3.26 15.13
CA LEU A 215 5.61 -4.35 14.20
C LEU A 215 6.64 -5.47 14.27
N LEU A 216 7.82 -5.22 14.83
CA LEU A 216 8.88 -6.22 14.94
C LEU A 216 8.93 -6.85 16.34
N SER A 217 9.26 -8.14 16.38
CA SER A 217 9.62 -8.83 17.62
C SER A 217 10.94 -8.28 18.19
N PRO A 218 11.13 -8.27 19.52
CA PRO A 218 12.31 -7.64 20.14
C PRO A 218 13.65 -8.10 19.54
N ARG A 219 13.77 -9.40 19.27
CA ARG A 219 15.00 -9.99 18.73
C ARG A 219 15.28 -9.55 17.29
N LEU A 220 14.25 -9.45 16.44
CA LEU A 220 14.43 -8.94 15.07
C LEU A 220 14.66 -7.43 15.09
N PHE A 221 13.99 -6.69 15.98
CA PHE A 221 14.23 -5.27 16.15
C PHE A 221 15.67 -4.97 16.56
N ASP A 222 16.21 -5.65 17.58
CA ASP A 222 17.60 -5.46 18.02
C ASP A 222 18.61 -5.79 16.92
N PHE A 223 18.39 -6.88 16.18
CA PHE A 223 19.21 -7.24 15.03
C PHE A 223 19.21 -6.15 13.95
N ILE A 224 18.02 -5.67 13.57
CA ILE A 224 17.86 -4.61 12.57
C ILE A 224 18.49 -3.30 13.04
N LYS A 225 18.27 -2.91 14.31
CA LYS A 225 18.85 -1.72 14.93
C LYS A 225 20.39 -1.77 14.92
N GLN A 226 20.99 -2.90 15.26
CA GLN A 226 22.45 -3.06 15.23
C GLN A 226 23.00 -2.89 13.82
N ARG A 227 22.40 -3.56 12.81
CA ARG A 227 22.84 -3.43 11.42
C ARG A 227 22.63 -2.04 10.84
N ALA A 228 21.51 -1.40 11.19
CA ALA A 228 21.23 -0.03 10.77
C ALA A 228 22.26 0.96 11.31
N ARG A 229 22.58 0.88 12.62
CA ARG A 229 23.59 1.76 13.26
C ARG A 229 25.00 1.50 12.74
N ALA A 230 25.30 0.26 12.36
CA ALA A 230 26.56 -0.10 11.72
C ALA A 230 26.67 0.34 10.26
N ARG A 231 25.61 0.93 9.66
CA ARG A 231 25.54 1.29 8.24
C ARG A 231 25.85 0.13 7.31
N ALA A 232 25.55 -1.09 7.77
CA ALA A 232 25.98 -2.32 7.12
C ALA A 232 25.01 -2.82 6.05
N ASP A 233 23.77 -2.31 6.03
CA ASP A 233 22.74 -2.71 5.07
C ASP A 233 21.62 -1.66 4.97
N TRP A 234 21.36 -1.14 3.76
CA TRP A 234 20.35 -0.13 3.52
C TRP A 234 18.92 -0.61 3.81
N ARG A 235 18.64 -1.92 3.63
CA ARG A 235 17.34 -2.52 3.92
C ARG A 235 17.08 -2.50 5.43
N ALA A 236 18.11 -2.81 6.22
CA ALA A 236 18.04 -2.74 7.67
C ALA A 236 17.86 -1.30 8.15
N MET A 237 18.57 -0.33 7.55
CA MET A 237 18.38 1.09 7.84
C MET A 237 16.95 1.54 7.54
N THR A 238 16.40 1.15 6.39
CA THR A 238 15.01 1.45 6.00
C THR A 238 14.00 0.87 6.99
N LEU A 239 14.15 -0.41 7.36
CA LEU A 239 13.27 -1.06 8.33
C LEU A 239 13.36 -0.41 9.73
N TYR A 240 14.57 -0.09 10.19
CA TYR A 240 14.78 0.56 11.47
C TYR A 240 14.12 1.94 11.53
N LEU A 241 14.37 2.78 10.51
CA LEU A 241 13.83 4.14 10.42
C LEU A 241 12.30 4.13 10.31
N LYS A 242 11.73 3.16 9.61
CA LYS A 242 10.27 2.98 9.51
C LYS A 242 9.65 2.48 10.82
N GLU A 243 10.37 1.69 11.60
CA GLU A 243 9.87 1.20 12.88
C GLU A 243 9.91 2.30 13.95
N ILE A 244 11.00 3.07 13.99
CA ILE A 244 11.17 4.12 15.01
C ILE A 244 10.28 5.35 14.75
N SER A 245 9.86 5.60 13.51
CA SER A 245 8.93 6.68 13.17
C SER A 245 7.50 6.45 13.69
N ARG A 246 7.18 5.23 14.17
CA ARG A 246 5.86 4.91 14.76
C ARG A 246 5.74 5.28 16.23
N VAL A 247 6.86 5.53 16.90
CA VAL A 247 6.90 5.81 18.33
C VAL A 247 7.19 7.30 18.52
N PRO A 248 6.54 7.97 19.49
CA PRO A 248 6.92 9.33 19.86
C PRO A 248 8.43 9.42 20.13
N GLN A 249 9.10 10.38 19.51
CA GLN A 249 10.55 10.51 19.58
C GLN A 249 10.94 11.58 20.60
N THR A 250 12.14 11.45 21.15
CA THR A 250 12.83 12.56 21.82
C THR A 250 13.62 13.34 20.78
N GLU A 251 13.97 14.60 21.07
CA GLU A 251 14.82 15.42 20.19
C GLU A 251 16.08 14.68 19.74
N VAL A 252 16.80 14.04 20.69
CA VAL A 252 18.02 13.28 20.41
C VAL A 252 17.76 12.16 19.41
N LEU A 253 16.68 11.40 19.62
CA LEU A 253 16.32 10.28 18.76
C LEU A 253 15.88 10.77 17.37
N ALA A 254 15.12 11.86 17.30
CA ALA A 254 14.69 12.47 16.03
C ALA A 254 15.89 12.97 15.23
N ARG A 255 16.86 13.62 15.88
CA ARG A 255 18.11 14.05 15.26
C ARG A 255 18.93 12.88 14.72
N ASP A 256 19.11 11.83 15.53
CA ASP A 256 19.89 10.65 15.14
C ASP A 256 19.24 9.91 13.96
N ASN A 257 17.90 9.80 13.98
CA ASN A 257 17.13 9.20 12.90
C ASN A 257 17.19 10.04 11.61
N TYR A 258 17.07 11.36 11.71
CA TYR A 258 17.25 12.27 10.59
C TYR A 258 18.64 12.10 9.97
N ASN A 259 19.71 12.12 10.78
CA ASN A 259 21.07 11.91 10.27
C ASN A 259 21.25 10.55 9.58
N LEU A 260 20.71 9.48 10.16
CA LEU A 260 20.74 8.15 9.55
C LEU A 260 19.93 8.09 8.24
N ALA A 261 18.81 8.82 8.16
CA ALA A 261 17.99 8.90 6.95
C ALA A 261 18.70 9.68 5.82
N ARG A 262 19.46 10.74 6.16
CA ARG A 262 20.32 11.44 5.19
C ARG A 262 21.38 10.50 4.63
N GLU A 263 22.07 9.77 5.50
CA GLU A 263 23.06 8.78 5.05
C GLU A 263 22.42 7.69 4.17
N LEU A 264 21.23 7.21 4.50
CA LEU A 264 20.47 6.26 3.66
C LEU A 264 20.19 6.83 2.28
N PHE A 265 19.78 8.10 2.23
CA PHE A 265 19.45 8.81 1.00
C PHE A 265 20.68 9.00 0.11
N ASP A 266 21.84 9.29 0.71
CA ASP A 266 23.12 9.47 0.00
C ASP A 266 23.72 8.13 -0.50
N MET A 267 23.51 7.04 0.24
CA MET A 267 24.05 5.71 -0.11
C MET A 267 23.39 5.06 -1.34
N LEU A 268 22.14 5.42 -1.63
CA LEU A 268 21.34 4.75 -2.65
C LEU A 268 21.24 5.65 -3.89
N GLU A 269 22.05 5.34 -4.90
CA GLU A 269 21.76 5.84 -6.24
C GLU A 269 20.38 5.35 -6.69
N PRO A 270 19.62 6.16 -7.43
CA PRO A 270 18.33 5.76 -7.97
C PRO A 270 18.53 4.75 -9.10
N SER A 271 18.85 3.51 -8.77
CA SER A 271 18.91 2.48 -9.78
C SER A 271 17.48 2.07 -10.15
N LYS A 272 17.27 1.81 -11.44
CA LYS A 272 16.13 1.05 -11.95
C LYS A 272 16.01 -0.33 -11.27
N GLU A 273 17.00 -0.75 -10.48
CA GLU A 273 16.99 -2.00 -9.74
C GLU A 273 16.01 -1.96 -8.57
N LEU A 274 15.79 -0.84 -7.87
CA LEU A 274 14.73 -0.76 -6.85
C LEU A 274 13.33 -1.06 -7.44
N LEU A 275 13.09 -0.63 -8.68
CA LEU A 275 11.86 -0.94 -9.44
C LEU A 275 11.77 -2.40 -9.90
N LEU A 276 12.90 -3.05 -10.20
CA LEU A 276 12.97 -4.47 -10.59
C LEU A 276 12.94 -5.42 -9.38
N GLU A 277 13.46 -4.99 -8.23
CA GLU A 277 13.43 -5.75 -6.98
C GLU A 277 12.06 -5.77 -6.30
N ASN A 278 11.16 -4.85 -6.66
CA ASN A 278 9.75 -4.79 -6.22
C ASN A 278 8.87 -5.95 -6.74
N THR A 279 9.44 -6.95 -7.40
CA THR A 279 8.71 -8.11 -7.94
C THR A 279 8.28 -9.12 -6.84
N GLN A 280 8.89 -9.07 -5.65
CA GLN A 280 8.54 -9.94 -4.51
C GLN A 280 7.87 -9.13 -3.39
N LEU A 281 6.82 -9.66 -2.74
CA LEU A 281 6.09 -8.96 -1.65
C LEU A 281 7.00 -8.57 -0.48
N LEU A 282 8.05 -9.36 -0.21
CA LEU A 282 9.04 -9.07 0.85
C LEU A 282 9.95 -7.88 0.55
N ARG A 283 10.03 -7.44 -0.70
CA ARG A 283 11.00 -6.44 -1.17
C ARG A 283 10.39 -5.05 -1.36
N ALA A 284 9.14 -4.85 -0.97
CA ALA A 284 8.50 -3.54 -0.99
C ALA A 284 9.00 -2.65 0.17
N PHE A 285 10.23 -2.16 0.06
CA PHE A 285 10.79 -1.17 0.97
C PHE A 285 10.26 0.23 0.61
N GLU A 286 10.13 1.11 1.61
CA GLU A 286 9.82 2.51 1.30
C GLU A 286 11.04 3.14 0.61
N PRO A 287 10.82 4.00 -0.39
CA PRO A 287 11.92 4.64 -1.10
C PRO A 287 12.69 5.60 -0.16
N PRO A 288 14.01 5.78 -0.36
CA PRO A 288 14.84 6.61 0.52
C PRO A 288 14.35 8.04 0.67
N TRP A 289 13.80 8.65 -0.39
CA TRP A 289 13.23 10.00 -0.34
C TRP A 289 12.16 10.11 0.74
N LYS A 290 11.30 9.09 0.87
CA LYS A 290 10.21 9.10 1.84
C LYS A 290 10.74 8.97 3.26
N ILE A 291 11.74 8.09 3.45
CA ILE A 291 12.38 7.91 4.76
C ILE A 291 13.06 9.21 5.21
N LEU A 292 13.77 9.90 4.31
CA LEU A 292 14.37 11.21 4.59
C LEU A 292 13.30 12.25 4.91
N HIS A 293 12.27 12.38 4.07
CA HIS A 293 11.16 13.31 4.30
C HIS A 293 10.53 13.11 5.68
N ASP A 294 10.13 11.88 6.01
CA ASP A 294 9.41 11.59 7.26
C ASP A 294 10.31 11.83 8.50
N ALA A 295 11.60 11.48 8.42
CA ALA A 295 12.56 11.73 9.51
C ALA A 295 12.88 13.22 9.68
N ALA A 296 13.04 13.95 8.58
CA ALA A 296 13.31 15.38 8.60
C ALA A 296 12.11 16.17 9.14
N VAL A 297 10.88 15.83 8.73
CA VAL A 297 9.64 16.42 9.30
C VAL A 297 9.54 16.15 10.80
N ALA A 298 9.83 14.92 11.24
CA ALA A 298 9.83 14.59 12.66
C ALA A 298 10.87 15.40 13.47
N TYR A 299 12.06 15.62 12.90
CA TYR A 299 13.10 16.40 13.56
C TYR A 299 12.83 17.92 13.53
N LEU A 300 12.20 18.41 12.46
CA LEU A 300 11.86 19.84 12.30
C LEU A 300 11.04 20.36 13.48
N ALA A 301 10.20 19.52 14.09
CA ALA A 301 9.41 19.86 15.28
C ALA A 301 10.24 20.24 16.52
N TYR A 302 11.52 19.87 16.57
CA TYR A 302 12.45 20.20 17.65
C TYR A 302 13.43 21.32 17.29
N THR A 303 13.46 21.76 16.03
CA THR A 303 14.38 22.80 15.57
C THR A 303 13.66 24.16 15.55
N PRO A 304 14.09 25.15 16.35
CA PRO A 304 13.48 26.48 16.34
C PRO A 304 13.52 27.14 14.97
N GLU A 305 12.45 27.84 14.59
CA GLU A 305 12.42 28.59 13.33
C GLU A 305 13.52 29.66 13.29
N GLY A 306 14.13 29.85 12.11
CA GLY A 306 15.17 30.85 11.88
C GLY A 306 16.58 30.46 12.33
N CYS A 307 16.80 29.23 12.82
CA CYS A 307 18.16 28.74 13.05
C CYS A 307 18.73 28.05 11.79
N PRO A 308 20.08 28.05 11.60
CA PRO A 308 20.70 27.41 10.43
C PRO A 308 20.38 25.92 10.30
N GLU A 309 20.13 25.25 11.43
CA GLU A 309 19.74 23.84 11.44
C GLU A 309 18.32 23.64 10.90
N ASN A 310 17.39 24.52 11.23
CA ASN A 310 16.03 24.50 10.69
C ASN A 310 16.04 24.69 9.16
N ASP A 311 16.80 25.68 8.66
CA ASP A 311 16.94 25.91 7.21
C ASP A 311 17.50 24.68 6.48
N LYS A 312 18.47 24.01 7.09
CA LYS A 312 19.06 22.78 6.54
C LYS A 312 18.05 21.63 6.51
N VAL A 313 17.31 21.42 7.61
CA VAL A 313 16.27 20.37 7.68
C VAL A 313 15.16 20.65 6.66
N GLN A 314 14.73 21.91 6.51
CA GLN A 314 13.77 22.29 5.48
C GLN A 314 14.29 22.02 4.06
N ALA A 315 15.54 22.38 3.77
CA ALA A 315 16.13 22.11 2.46
C ALA A 315 16.19 20.62 2.13
N ASP A 316 16.43 19.75 3.12
CA ASP A 316 16.41 18.30 2.95
C ASP A 316 14.99 17.75 2.73
N ILE A 317 13.97 18.31 3.41
CA ILE A 317 12.56 18.01 3.13
C ILE A 317 12.21 18.35 1.68
N GLU A 318 12.57 19.55 1.24
CA GLU A 318 12.32 20.01 -0.13
C GLU A 318 13.03 19.12 -1.16
N THR A 319 14.29 18.79 -0.90
CA THR A 319 15.10 17.93 -1.78
C THR A 319 14.50 16.52 -1.88
N ALA A 320 14.11 15.94 -0.76
CA ALA A 320 13.43 14.64 -0.72
C ALA A 320 12.15 14.64 -1.57
N LEU A 321 11.34 15.71 -1.50
CA LEU A 321 10.12 15.83 -2.30
C LEU A 321 10.40 15.98 -3.79
N ARG A 322 11.36 16.84 -4.18
CA ARG A 322 11.79 16.99 -5.58
C ARG A 322 12.28 15.65 -6.15
N GLU A 323 13.13 14.94 -5.41
CA GLU A 323 13.59 13.62 -5.85
C GLU A 323 12.46 12.59 -5.88
N GLY A 324 11.55 12.60 -4.90
CA GLY A 324 10.38 11.72 -4.89
C GLY A 324 9.55 11.83 -6.18
N ILE A 325 9.37 13.05 -6.68
CA ILE A 325 8.67 13.32 -7.94
C ILE A 325 9.53 12.97 -9.16
N HIS A 326 10.71 13.59 -9.30
CA HIS A 326 11.45 13.54 -10.56
C HIS A 326 12.31 12.28 -10.72
N LYS A 327 12.91 11.80 -9.62
CA LYS A 327 13.86 10.67 -9.61
C LYS A 327 13.16 9.33 -9.35
N TYR A 328 12.14 9.31 -8.49
CA TYR A 328 11.39 8.10 -8.16
C TYR A 328 10.03 7.99 -8.86
N SER A 329 9.51 9.08 -9.44
CA SER A 329 8.16 9.12 -10.04
C SER A 329 7.07 8.61 -9.08
N ASP A 330 7.23 8.86 -7.78
CA ASP A 330 6.32 8.39 -6.75
C ASP A 330 5.18 9.41 -6.55
N PRO A 331 3.92 9.07 -6.89
CA PRO A 331 2.80 10.00 -6.74
C PRO A 331 2.54 10.40 -5.28
N ARG A 332 3.06 9.64 -4.30
CA ARG A 332 2.94 9.95 -2.88
C ARG A 332 3.77 11.17 -2.46
N ALA A 333 4.79 11.56 -3.24
CA ALA A 333 5.57 12.78 -3.02
C ALA A 333 4.80 14.04 -3.43
N VAL A 334 3.83 13.92 -4.33
CA VAL A 334 3.15 15.08 -4.94
C VAL A 334 2.33 15.84 -3.92
N ALA A 335 1.42 15.21 -3.19
CA ALA A 335 0.57 15.91 -2.22
C ALA A 335 1.36 16.75 -1.17
N PRO A 336 2.41 16.22 -0.52
CA PRO A 336 3.25 17.05 0.36
C PRO A 336 4.04 18.12 -0.41
N ALA A 337 4.53 17.85 -1.62
CA ALA A 337 5.23 18.84 -2.45
C ALA A 337 4.34 20.02 -2.87
N LEU A 338 3.07 19.76 -3.22
CA LEU A 338 2.11 20.80 -3.61
C LEU A 338 1.86 21.82 -2.49
N ARG A 339 2.14 21.47 -1.23
CA ARG A 339 2.02 22.35 -0.05
C ARG A 339 3.25 23.24 0.17
N GLN A 340 4.35 23.00 -0.54
CA GLN A 340 5.61 23.71 -0.34
C GLN A 340 5.94 24.56 -1.57
N GLN A 341 5.75 25.88 -1.47
CA GLN A 341 5.97 26.83 -2.57
C GLN A 341 7.40 26.78 -3.12
N ARG A 342 8.38 26.49 -2.25
CA ARG A 342 9.80 26.34 -2.63
C ARG A 342 10.09 25.07 -3.41
N VAL A 343 9.23 24.04 -3.31
CA VAL A 343 9.35 22.79 -4.08
C VAL A 343 8.68 22.96 -5.44
N ILE A 344 7.39 23.32 -5.44
CA ILE A 344 6.61 23.60 -6.64
C ILE A 344 5.88 24.93 -6.43
N PRO A 345 6.10 25.94 -7.30
CA PRO A 345 5.35 27.19 -7.22
C PRO A 345 3.85 26.95 -7.29
N TRP A 346 3.11 27.46 -6.30
CA TRP A 346 1.67 27.25 -6.21
C TRP A 346 0.93 27.76 -7.43
N HIS A 347 -0.04 26.98 -7.89
CA HIS A 347 -0.91 27.30 -9.03
C HIS A 347 -0.17 27.48 -10.37
N SER A 348 1.12 27.13 -10.45
CA SER A 348 1.83 27.02 -11.72
C SER A 348 1.25 25.90 -12.59
N SER A 349 1.54 25.89 -13.89
CA SER A 349 1.11 24.81 -14.78
C SER A 349 1.61 23.44 -14.30
N GLU A 350 2.86 23.38 -13.82
CA GLU A 350 3.45 22.18 -13.25
C GLU A 350 2.69 21.71 -11.99
N TRP A 351 2.29 22.65 -11.13
CA TRP A 351 1.47 22.34 -9.94
C TRP A 351 0.14 21.67 -10.33
N VAL A 352 -0.56 22.23 -11.32
CA VAL A 352 -1.85 21.69 -11.79
C VAL A 352 -1.68 20.32 -12.44
N ASP A 353 -0.64 20.14 -13.26
CA ASP A 353 -0.35 18.88 -13.93
C ASP A 353 -0.01 17.77 -12.93
N LEU A 354 0.86 18.04 -11.97
CA LEU A 354 1.24 17.08 -10.93
C LEU A 354 0.05 16.73 -10.03
N ALA A 355 -0.72 17.73 -9.59
CA ALA A 355 -1.93 17.51 -8.79
C ALA A 355 -2.94 16.62 -9.52
N THR A 356 -3.14 16.86 -10.81
CA THR A 356 -4.03 16.06 -11.67
C THR A 356 -3.55 14.61 -11.79
N GLN A 357 -2.25 14.40 -12.05
CA GLN A 357 -1.67 13.06 -12.16
C GLN A 357 -1.75 12.29 -10.84
N ALA A 358 -1.44 12.93 -9.71
CA ALA A 358 -1.52 12.32 -8.39
C ALA A 358 -2.96 11.99 -7.99
N ALA A 359 -3.91 12.88 -8.28
CA ALA A 359 -5.33 12.62 -8.06
C ALA A 359 -5.82 11.43 -8.91
N ALA A 360 -5.41 11.35 -10.19
CA ALA A 360 -5.70 10.23 -11.06
C ALA A 360 -5.06 8.91 -10.60
N ALA A 361 -3.93 8.98 -9.88
CA ALA A 361 -3.28 7.84 -9.23
C ALA A 361 -3.94 7.43 -7.90
N GLY A 362 -5.00 8.13 -7.46
CA GLY A 362 -5.76 7.81 -6.25
C GLY A 362 -5.33 8.56 -4.98
N VAL A 363 -4.53 9.63 -5.10
CA VAL A 363 -4.11 10.44 -3.94
C VAL A 363 -5.21 11.45 -3.59
N HIS A 364 -6.05 11.13 -2.58
CA HIS A 364 -7.21 11.94 -2.19
C HIS A 364 -6.87 13.38 -1.77
N HIS A 365 -5.71 13.61 -1.15
CA HIS A 365 -5.23 14.95 -0.80
C HIS A 365 -4.91 15.81 -2.02
N ALA A 366 -4.29 15.22 -3.06
CA ALA A 366 -4.01 15.94 -4.30
C ALA A 366 -5.33 16.29 -5.03
N ALA A 367 -6.32 15.38 -5.01
CA ALA A 367 -7.66 15.66 -5.52
C ALA A 367 -8.34 16.82 -4.76
N PHE A 368 -8.14 16.90 -3.44
CA PHE A 368 -8.67 18.01 -2.64
C PHE A 368 -8.01 19.35 -2.97
N ASP A 369 -6.67 19.38 -3.03
CA ASP A 369 -5.93 20.58 -3.37
C ASP A 369 -6.34 21.10 -4.76
N LEU A 370 -6.48 20.18 -5.74
CA LEU A 370 -6.95 20.50 -7.08
C LEU A 370 -8.40 21.00 -7.10
N ALA A 371 -9.27 20.43 -6.25
CA ALA A 371 -10.63 20.91 -6.07
C ALA A 371 -10.63 22.36 -5.57
N MET A 372 -9.89 22.66 -4.50
CA MET A 372 -9.82 24.02 -3.94
C MET A 372 -9.33 25.04 -4.96
N TYR A 373 -8.31 24.70 -5.75
CA TYR A 373 -7.82 25.53 -6.85
C TYR A 373 -8.94 25.86 -7.85
N HIS A 374 -9.64 24.86 -8.38
CA HIS A 374 -10.70 25.08 -9.38
C HIS A 374 -11.94 25.77 -8.80
N LEU A 375 -12.29 25.52 -7.54
CA LEU A 375 -13.41 26.22 -6.89
C LEU A 375 -13.16 27.73 -6.78
N ARG A 376 -11.90 28.15 -6.57
CA ARG A 376 -11.52 29.57 -6.62
C ARG A 376 -11.65 30.16 -8.01
N GLN A 377 -11.08 29.47 -9.01
CA GLN A 377 -11.13 29.93 -10.40
C GLN A 377 -12.57 30.01 -10.92
N GLY A 378 -13.42 29.06 -10.52
CA GLY A 378 -14.82 28.98 -10.90
C GLY A 378 -15.78 29.84 -10.07
N ALA A 379 -15.29 30.73 -9.20
CA ALA A 379 -16.07 31.59 -8.31
C ALA A 379 -17.04 30.86 -7.36
N TRP A 380 -16.78 29.58 -7.08
CA TRP A 380 -17.50 28.83 -6.05
C TRP A 380 -17.07 29.26 -4.65
N ARG A 381 -15.78 29.60 -4.46
CA ARG A 381 -15.23 29.88 -3.13
C ARG A 381 -14.11 30.93 -3.16
N PRO A 382 -14.14 31.96 -2.28
CA PRO A 382 -15.26 32.32 -1.41
C PRO A 382 -16.47 32.78 -2.25
N LYS A 383 -17.68 32.66 -1.69
CA LYS A 383 -18.90 33.12 -2.37
C LYS A 383 -18.82 34.62 -2.65
N GLN A 384 -18.92 35.00 -3.92
CA GLN A 384 -18.97 36.39 -4.36
C GLN A 384 -20.44 36.75 -4.66
N ALA A 385 -20.98 37.78 -4.01
CA ALA A 385 -22.41 38.11 -4.04
C ALA A 385 -22.98 38.26 -5.46
N ASP A 386 -22.16 38.72 -6.41
CA ASP A 386 -22.59 39.04 -7.78
C ASP A 386 -22.06 38.08 -8.85
N LYS A 387 -21.31 37.03 -8.47
CA LYS A 387 -20.79 36.05 -9.43
C LYS A 387 -21.43 34.69 -9.23
N LYS A 388 -22.12 34.22 -10.27
CA LYS A 388 -22.54 32.82 -10.34
C LYS A 388 -21.34 31.94 -10.68
N PRO A 389 -21.26 30.74 -10.09
CA PRO A 389 -20.21 29.81 -10.45
C PRO A 389 -20.30 29.41 -11.93
N THR A 390 -19.15 29.32 -12.60
CA THR A 390 -19.08 29.09 -14.06
C THR A 390 -18.57 27.70 -14.43
N ASP A 391 -17.84 27.03 -13.54
CA ASP A 391 -17.14 25.78 -13.82
C ASP A 391 -17.31 24.76 -12.69
N TRP A 392 -17.82 23.58 -13.01
CA TRP A 392 -18.05 22.48 -12.06
C TRP A 392 -16.80 21.63 -11.78
N THR A 393 -15.69 21.89 -12.47
CA THR A 393 -14.45 21.09 -12.33
C THR A 393 -14.00 20.96 -10.86
N GLY A 394 -14.12 22.02 -10.06
CA GLY A 394 -13.77 21.97 -8.63
C GLY A 394 -14.73 21.10 -7.80
N ILE A 395 -16.02 21.09 -8.14
CA ILE A 395 -17.03 20.24 -7.52
C ILE A 395 -16.75 18.76 -7.83
N GLU A 396 -16.43 18.46 -9.09
CA GLU A 396 -16.08 17.09 -9.52
C GLU A 396 -14.84 16.56 -8.80
N TRP A 397 -13.78 17.37 -8.69
CA TRP A 397 -12.58 16.97 -7.94
C TRP A 397 -12.82 16.80 -6.45
N LEU A 398 -13.72 17.61 -5.86
CA LEU A 398 -14.09 17.46 -4.45
C LEU A 398 -14.82 16.14 -4.21
N ALA A 399 -15.70 15.74 -5.13
CA ALA A 399 -16.35 14.44 -5.10
C ALA A 399 -15.36 13.28 -5.27
N VAL A 400 -14.38 13.41 -6.18
CA VAL A 400 -13.29 12.43 -6.33
C VAL A 400 -12.46 12.33 -5.06
N SER A 401 -12.12 13.46 -4.43
CA SER A 401 -11.43 13.46 -3.13
C SER A 401 -12.24 12.76 -2.04
N ALA A 402 -13.56 12.95 -2.00
CA ALA A 402 -14.45 12.26 -1.08
C ALA A 402 -14.37 10.74 -1.26
N ALA A 403 -14.57 10.25 -2.49
CA ALA A 403 -14.55 8.83 -2.82
C ALA A 403 -13.19 8.18 -2.53
N LEU A 404 -12.09 8.89 -2.76
CA LEU A 404 -10.73 8.40 -2.50
C LEU A 404 -10.32 8.47 -1.01
N SER A 405 -11.09 9.14 -0.15
CA SER A 405 -10.74 9.31 1.27
C SER A 405 -11.02 8.07 2.14
N ALA A 406 -11.64 7.01 1.59
CA ALA A 406 -11.68 5.71 2.26
C ALA A 406 -10.24 5.20 2.50
N PRO A 407 -9.85 4.84 3.75
CA PRO A 407 -10.71 4.36 4.83
C PRO A 407 -11.10 5.37 5.91
N ASP A 408 -10.73 6.65 5.82
CA ASP A 408 -11.09 7.65 6.84
C ASP A 408 -12.51 8.17 6.61
N ILE A 409 -13.48 7.52 7.24
CA ILE A 409 -14.89 7.89 7.18
C ILE A 409 -15.14 9.32 7.66
N ARG A 410 -14.38 9.81 8.64
CA ARG A 410 -14.54 11.16 9.17
C ARG A 410 -14.15 12.19 8.13
N THR A 411 -12.99 12.02 7.51
CA THR A 411 -12.55 12.91 6.41
C THR A 411 -13.53 12.82 5.24
N MET A 412 -13.89 11.61 4.81
CA MET A 412 -14.83 11.39 3.70
C MET A 412 -16.19 12.09 3.93
N VAL A 413 -16.83 11.84 5.07
CA VAL A 413 -18.17 12.34 5.37
C VAL A 413 -18.13 13.82 5.76
N GLN A 414 -17.39 14.19 6.81
CA GLN A 414 -17.46 15.55 7.37
C GLN A 414 -16.84 16.57 6.42
N SER A 415 -15.61 16.32 5.95
CA SER A 415 -14.87 17.37 5.24
C SER A 415 -15.17 17.43 3.75
N ARG A 416 -15.52 16.29 3.13
CA ARG A 416 -15.69 16.20 1.67
C ARG A 416 -17.15 16.20 1.28
N TYR A 417 -17.93 15.20 1.69
CA TYR A 417 -19.35 15.13 1.29
C TYR A 417 -20.21 16.22 1.90
N LEU A 418 -20.14 16.43 3.22
CA LEU A 418 -20.93 17.50 3.86
C LEU A 418 -20.42 18.88 3.44
N GLY A 419 -19.10 19.09 3.38
CA GLY A 419 -18.52 20.32 2.84
C GLY A 419 -19.01 20.64 1.40
N LEU A 420 -19.03 19.63 0.52
CA LEU A 420 -19.56 19.75 -0.83
C LEU A 420 -21.06 20.07 -0.84
N ALA A 421 -21.86 19.38 -0.05
CA ALA A 421 -23.28 19.64 0.04
C ALA A 421 -23.56 21.08 0.50
N HIS A 422 -22.79 21.57 1.48
CA HIS A 422 -22.92 22.94 1.99
C HIS A 422 -22.55 23.97 0.94
N LEU A 423 -21.45 23.74 0.22
CA LEU A 423 -21.04 24.60 -0.88
C LEU A 423 -22.14 24.70 -1.94
N LEU A 424 -22.74 23.57 -2.34
CA LEU A 424 -23.83 23.56 -3.31
C LEU A 424 -25.06 24.33 -2.81
N ARG A 425 -25.45 24.16 -1.54
CA ARG A 425 -26.53 24.93 -0.92
C ARG A 425 -26.27 26.43 -0.90
N GLU A 426 -25.07 26.86 -0.57
CA GLU A 426 -24.70 28.28 -0.54
C GLU A 426 -24.94 28.97 -1.88
N HIS A 427 -24.86 28.20 -2.97
CA HIS A 427 -25.06 28.66 -4.35
C HIS A 427 -26.43 28.28 -4.93
N GLY A 428 -27.35 27.74 -4.13
CA GLY A 428 -28.74 27.45 -4.52
C GLY A 428 -28.97 26.07 -5.14
N TYR A 429 -27.98 25.17 -5.14
CA TYR A 429 -28.06 23.81 -5.68
C TYR A 429 -28.47 22.80 -4.59
N LEU A 430 -29.68 22.99 -4.05
CA LEU A 430 -30.16 22.23 -2.88
C LEU A 430 -30.35 20.74 -3.19
N ALA A 431 -30.94 20.40 -4.33
CA ALA A 431 -31.22 19.02 -4.72
C ALA A 431 -29.92 18.22 -4.90
N GLU A 432 -28.92 18.83 -5.53
CA GLU A 432 -27.59 18.25 -5.70
C GLU A 432 -26.88 18.08 -4.35
N GLY A 433 -27.00 19.05 -3.44
CA GLY A 433 -26.46 18.95 -2.08
C GLY A 433 -27.04 17.75 -1.32
N TYR A 434 -28.36 17.54 -1.38
CA TYR A 434 -29.01 16.38 -0.77
C TYR A 434 -28.56 15.05 -1.39
N ALA A 435 -28.39 15.00 -2.72
CA ALA A 435 -27.90 13.81 -3.39
C ALA A 435 -26.51 13.40 -2.88
N TRP A 436 -25.61 14.37 -2.65
CA TRP A 436 -24.29 14.09 -2.08
C TRP A 436 -24.30 13.57 -0.65
N MET A 437 -25.29 13.93 0.17
CA MET A 437 -25.49 13.32 1.49
C MET A 437 -25.92 11.85 1.38
N GLN A 438 -26.78 11.50 0.42
CA GLN A 438 -27.12 10.09 0.19
C GLN A 438 -25.90 9.29 -0.27
N TYR A 439 -25.11 9.83 -1.20
CA TYR A 439 -23.86 9.19 -1.63
C TYR A 439 -22.88 9.00 -0.47
N ALA A 440 -22.84 9.91 0.52
CA ALA A 440 -22.01 9.74 1.70
C ALA A 440 -22.41 8.51 2.53
N LYS A 441 -23.71 8.29 2.73
CA LYS A 441 -24.23 7.11 3.44
C LYS A 441 -23.95 5.82 2.66
N GLU A 442 -24.27 5.82 1.36
CA GLU A 442 -24.03 4.68 0.48
C GLU A 442 -22.54 4.30 0.46
N ASN A 443 -21.65 5.27 0.29
CA ASN A 443 -20.21 5.00 0.23
C ASN A 443 -19.63 4.59 1.59
N ALA A 444 -20.12 5.12 2.70
CA ALA A 444 -19.74 4.65 4.04
C ALA A 444 -20.14 3.18 4.26
N ALA A 445 -21.36 2.81 3.86
CA ALA A 445 -21.86 1.44 3.95
C ALA A 445 -21.13 0.49 2.98
N GLU A 446 -20.94 0.88 1.71
CA GLU A 446 -20.25 0.08 0.70
C GLU A 446 -18.77 -0.15 1.04
N ALA A 447 -18.13 0.83 1.67
CA ALA A 447 -16.75 0.72 2.15
C ALA A 447 -16.64 -0.11 3.43
N GLY A 448 -17.76 -0.45 4.09
CA GLY A 448 -17.78 -1.14 5.37
C GLY A 448 -17.16 -0.31 6.50
N LEU A 449 -17.19 1.03 6.38
CA LEU A 449 -16.56 1.95 7.32
C LEU A 449 -17.52 2.42 8.43
N ASP A 450 -18.81 2.11 8.32
CA ASP A 450 -19.85 2.46 9.30
C ASP A 450 -20.63 1.21 9.76
N PRO A 451 -19.98 0.23 10.41
CA PRO A 451 -20.64 -1.01 10.82
C PRO A 451 -21.77 -0.78 11.84
N ASP A 452 -21.62 0.23 12.70
CA ASP A 452 -22.57 0.55 13.77
C ASP A 452 -23.60 1.63 13.37
N LYS A 453 -23.58 2.06 12.10
CA LYS A 453 -24.48 3.09 11.52
C LYS A 453 -24.39 4.47 12.20
N GLU A 454 -23.33 4.74 12.96
CA GLU A 454 -23.16 6.03 13.65
C GLU A 454 -23.12 7.20 12.65
N TRP A 455 -22.42 7.02 11.53
CA TRP A 455 -22.31 8.06 10.50
C TRP A 455 -23.58 8.20 9.68
N GLU A 456 -24.26 7.10 9.38
CA GLU A 456 -25.58 7.11 8.76
C GLU A 456 -26.59 7.93 9.59
N HIS A 457 -26.62 7.70 10.92
CA HIS A 457 -27.44 8.47 11.85
C HIS A 457 -27.02 9.94 11.91
N PHE A 458 -25.72 10.22 12.01
CA PHE A 458 -25.20 11.59 12.00
C PHE A 458 -25.62 12.36 10.73
N ILE A 459 -25.48 11.76 9.55
CA ILE A 459 -25.90 12.39 8.27
C ILE A 459 -27.42 12.55 8.23
N HIS A 460 -28.18 11.60 8.77
CA HIS A 460 -29.64 11.71 8.83
C HIS A 460 -30.11 12.87 9.72
N ASP A 461 -29.54 13.02 10.92
CA ASP A 461 -29.80 14.17 11.79
C ASP A 461 -29.45 15.48 11.08
N PHE A 462 -28.37 15.45 10.30
CA PHE A 462 -27.95 16.57 9.46
C PHE A 462 -29.00 16.91 8.39
N GLU A 463 -29.54 15.93 7.67
CA GLU A 463 -30.63 16.11 6.69
C GLU A 463 -31.90 16.66 7.32
N LEU A 464 -32.27 16.17 8.51
CA LEU A 464 -33.44 16.64 9.25
C LEU A 464 -33.26 18.11 9.67
N ALA A 465 -32.07 18.47 10.15
CA ALA A 465 -31.73 19.86 10.45
C ALA A 465 -31.76 20.72 9.18
N TRP A 466 -31.26 20.18 8.06
CA TRP A 466 -31.21 20.85 6.76
C TRP A 466 -32.60 21.18 6.21
N ALA A 467 -33.53 20.22 6.28
CA ALA A 467 -34.91 20.38 5.83
C ALA A 467 -35.73 21.34 6.71
N LYS A 468 -35.40 21.41 8.02
CA LYS A 468 -36.04 22.35 8.95
C LYS A 468 -35.52 23.77 8.78
N ALA A 469 -34.25 23.95 8.47
CA ALA A 469 -33.64 25.28 8.32
C ALA A 469 -34.09 26.05 7.06
N GLU A 470 -34.85 25.45 6.15
CA GLU A 470 -35.59 26.19 5.11
C GLU A 470 -36.82 26.95 5.66
N LYS A 471 -37.26 26.62 6.88
CA LYS A 471 -38.53 27.09 7.47
C LYS A 471 -38.37 27.78 8.82
N ASP A 472 -37.17 27.78 9.39
CA ASP A 472 -36.92 28.24 10.76
C ASP A 472 -35.54 28.90 10.89
N ASP A 473 -35.54 30.20 11.21
CA ASP A 473 -34.34 31.03 11.37
C ASP A 473 -33.46 30.58 12.55
N GLU A 474 -34.02 29.95 13.58
CA GLU A 474 -33.24 29.44 14.73
C GLU A 474 -32.30 28.28 14.35
N MET A 475 -32.62 27.54 13.29
CA MET A 475 -31.82 26.41 12.81
C MET A 475 -30.69 26.82 11.87
N GLN A 476 -30.62 28.10 11.46
CA GLN A 476 -29.47 28.63 10.72
C GLN A 476 -28.15 28.50 11.51
N LYS A 477 -28.20 28.46 12.85
CA LYS A 477 -27.01 28.28 13.70
C LYS A 477 -26.28 26.95 13.47
N TYR A 478 -26.98 25.93 12.95
CA TYR A 478 -26.40 24.63 12.59
C TYR A 478 -25.91 24.57 11.14
N ILE A 479 -26.32 25.52 10.29
CA ILE A 479 -25.78 25.69 8.93
C ILE A 479 -24.43 26.38 9.07
N GLN A 480 -23.38 25.57 9.13
CA GLN A 480 -22.03 26.08 9.02
C GLN A 480 -21.77 26.49 7.56
N HIS A 481 -21.09 27.63 7.36
CA HIS A 481 -20.51 27.95 6.06
C HIS A 481 -19.60 26.80 5.61
N SER A 482 -19.58 26.50 4.31
CA SER A 482 -18.72 25.46 3.73
C SER A 482 -17.26 25.64 4.14
N ASP A 483 -16.84 26.89 4.34
CA ASP A 483 -15.54 27.27 4.91
C ASP A 483 -15.21 26.61 6.25
N LYS A 484 -16.17 26.34 7.14
CA LYS A 484 -15.88 25.67 8.42
C LYS A 484 -15.54 24.19 8.25
N PHE A 485 -16.08 23.53 7.22
CA PHE A 485 -15.78 22.14 6.91
C PHE A 485 -14.42 22.01 6.23
N PHE A 486 -14.06 23.00 5.41
CA PHE A 486 -12.77 23.01 4.72
C PHE A 486 -11.65 23.57 5.59
N ALA A 487 -11.90 24.54 6.48
CA ALA A 487 -10.90 25.27 7.26
C ALA A 487 -9.82 24.41 7.95
N PRO A 488 -10.14 23.26 8.57
CA PRO A 488 -9.10 22.39 9.16
C PRO A 488 -8.12 21.80 8.14
N TYR A 489 -8.45 21.88 6.86
CA TYR A 489 -7.73 21.30 5.73
C TYR A 489 -7.19 22.36 4.76
N LEU A 490 -7.43 23.64 5.05
CA LEU A 490 -6.91 24.76 4.28
C LEU A 490 -5.59 25.23 4.87
N ASP A 491 -4.67 25.65 4.01
CA ASP A 491 -3.39 26.21 4.42
C ASP A 491 -3.18 27.62 3.84
N GLU A 492 -1.97 28.17 3.92
CA GLU A 492 -1.69 29.53 3.44
C GLU A 492 -1.90 29.73 1.94
N ARG A 493 -1.92 28.65 1.15
CA ARG A 493 -2.31 28.68 -0.28
C ARG A 493 -3.75 29.10 -0.47
N ASP A 494 -4.54 28.90 0.60
CA ASP A 494 -5.98 28.96 0.58
C ASP A 494 -6.56 30.24 1.18
N LYS A 495 -5.70 31.08 1.76
CA LYS A 495 -5.96 32.45 2.18
C LYS A 495 -5.73 33.39 1.00
#